data_AF-A0A2V6HCC6-F1
#
_entry.id   AF-A0A2V6HCC6-F1
#
_cell.length_a   1.000
_cell.length_b   1.000
_cell.length_c   1.000
_cell.angle_alpha   90.00
_cell.angle_beta   90.00
_cell.angle_gamma   90.00
#
_symmetry.space_group_name_H-M   'P 1'
#
loop_
_entity.id
_entity.type
_entity.pdbx_description
1 polymer ?
#
loop_
_entity_poly.entity_id
_entity_poly.type
_entity_poly.pdbx_seq_one_letter_code
_entity_poly.pdbx_strand_id
1 'polypeptide(L)' 'TLAASNPDLSEMLPDVEALLANRVGDKRAYFIAPIDKCYELVGTIRKHWKGLSGGEEVWREIDEFFTGLTNA' A
#
# COMPACT_ATOMS: atom_id res chain seq x y z
N THR A 1 -9.94 -11.65 15.81
CA THR A 1 -8.71 -11.27 15.06
C THR A 1 -9.08 -10.22 14.02
N LEU A 2 -8.11 -9.58 13.35
CA LEU A 2 -8.42 -8.62 12.28
C LEU A 2 -9.35 -9.22 11.22
N ALA A 3 -9.08 -10.45 10.77
CA ALA A 3 -9.92 -11.17 9.81
C ALA A 3 -11.32 -11.50 10.35
N ALA A 4 -11.46 -11.84 11.64
CA ALA A 4 -12.79 -12.09 12.23
C ALA A 4 -13.70 -10.84 12.22
N SER A 5 -13.11 -9.64 12.22
CA SER A 5 -13.84 -8.37 12.11
C SER A 5 -14.02 -7.88 10.68
N ASN A 6 -13.35 -8.50 9.70
CA ASN A 6 -13.35 -8.10 8.29
C ASN A 6 -13.38 -9.37 7.42
N PRO A 7 -14.58 -9.93 7.14
CA PRO A 7 -14.73 -11.23 6.50
C PRO A 7 -13.94 -11.39 5.19
N ASP A 8 -13.86 -10.36 4.36
CA ASP A 8 -13.13 -10.37 3.09
C ASP A 8 -11.65 -10.73 3.25
N LEU A 9 -11.03 -10.41 4.40
CA LEU A 9 -9.64 -10.77 4.69
C LEU A 9 -9.45 -12.28 4.91
N SER A 10 -10.51 -13.01 5.24
CA SER A 10 -10.46 -14.46 5.42
C SER A 10 -10.53 -15.22 4.10
N GLU A 11 -10.96 -14.56 3.02
CA GLU A 11 -11.09 -15.14 1.68
C GLU A 11 -9.85 -14.91 0.81
N MET A 12 -8.89 -14.11 1.30
CA MET A 12 -7.66 -13.81 0.58
C MET A 12 -6.88 -15.07 0.23
N LEU A 13 -6.36 -15.11 -0.99
CA LEU A 13 -5.48 -16.17 -1.46
C LEU A 13 -4.11 -16.09 -0.74
N PRO A 14 -3.70 -17.14 0.00
CA PRO A 14 -2.41 -17.18 0.66
C PRO A 14 -1.26 -17.03 -0.35
N ASP A 15 -0.24 -16.27 0.02
CA ASP A 15 0.96 -16.00 -0.79
C ASP A 15 0.71 -15.33 -2.16
N VAL A 16 -0.53 -14.90 -2.45
CA VAL A 16 -0.92 -14.23 -3.69
C VAL A 16 -1.48 -12.84 -3.42
N GLU A 17 -2.33 -12.70 -2.40
CA GLU A 17 -2.97 -11.44 -2.04
C GLU A 17 -2.45 -10.92 -0.70
N ALA A 18 -2.48 -9.60 -0.55
CA ALA A 18 -2.06 -8.90 0.64
C ALA A 18 -3.05 -7.79 1.02
N LEU A 19 -3.20 -7.59 2.33
CA LEU A 19 -3.83 -6.38 2.85
C LEU A 19 -2.82 -5.24 2.79
N LEU A 20 -3.08 -4.27 1.93
CA LEU A 20 -2.30 -3.05 1.83
C LEU A 20 -3.02 -1.91 2.57
N ALA A 21 -2.39 -1.40 3.63
CA ALA A 21 -2.96 -0.35 4.49
C ALA A 21 -2.24 0.98 4.29
N ASN A 22 -2.90 1.96 3.69
CA ASN A 22 -2.43 3.34 3.66
C ASN A 22 -2.90 4.09 4.91
N ARG A 23 -1.92 4.48 5.73
CA ARG A 23 -2.12 5.34 6.91
C ARG A 23 -1.21 6.58 6.90
N VAL A 24 -0.68 6.92 5.73
CA VAL A 24 0.16 8.11 5.56
C VAL A 24 -0.72 9.36 5.60
N GLY A 25 -0.31 10.37 6.38
CA GLY A 25 -1.09 11.59 6.58
C GLY A 25 -2.48 11.32 7.15
N ASP A 26 -3.47 12.07 6.67
CA ASP A 26 -4.86 11.99 7.12
C ASP A 26 -5.70 10.97 6.32
N LYS A 27 -5.20 10.53 5.17
CA LYS A 27 -5.91 9.55 4.34
C LYS A 27 -5.86 8.17 5.00
N ARG A 28 -7.00 7.48 5.01
CA ARG A 28 -7.11 6.08 5.42
C ARG A 28 -7.73 5.31 4.27
N ALA A 29 -6.93 4.48 3.64
CA ALA A 29 -7.35 3.63 2.54
C ALA A 29 -6.79 2.22 2.75
N TYR A 30 -7.59 1.22 2.40
CA TYR A 30 -7.28 -0.19 2.62
C TYR A 30 -7.65 -0.95 1.35
N PHE A 31 -6.75 -1.81 0.91
CA PHE A 31 -6.90 -2.57 -0.33
C PHE A 31 -6.57 -4.03 -0.06
N ILE A 32 -7.35 -4.94 -0.64
CA ILE A 32 -6.85 -6.29 -0.93
C ILE A 32 -6.24 -6.18 -2.33
N ALA A 33 -4.93 -6.41 -2.42
CA ALA A 33 -4.19 -6.27 -3.66
C ALA A 33 -3.28 -7.49 -3.87
N PRO A 34 -2.90 -7.79 -5.12
CA PRO A 34 -1.82 -8.72 -5.40
C PRO A 34 -0.54 -8.38 -4.62
N ILE A 35 0.16 -9.39 -4.10
CA ILE A 35 1.33 -9.23 -3.23
C ILE A 35 2.50 -8.50 -3.93
N ASP A 36 2.58 -8.59 -5.26
CA ASP A 36 3.53 -7.83 -6.07
C ASP A 36 3.36 -6.31 -5.94
N LYS A 37 2.15 -5.81 -5.68
CA LYS A 37 1.91 -4.39 -5.39
C LYS A 37 2.57 -3.92 -4.10
N CYS A 38 2.69 -4.79 -3.10
CA CYS A 38 3.45 -4.48 -1.89
C CYS A 38 4.95 -4.34 -2.22
N TYR A 39 5.49 -5.21 -3.09
CA TYR A 39 6.89 -5.12 -3.52
C TYR A 39 7.14 -3.90 -4.42
N GLU A 40 6.19 -3.57 -5.30
CA GLU A 40 6.21 -2.35 -6.11
C GLU A 40 6.31 -1.11 -5.22
N LEU A 41 5.43 -0.98 -4.22
CA LEU A 41 5.45 0.14 -3.27
C LEU A 41 6.79 0.25 -2.53
N VAL A 42 7.33 -0.88 -2.04
CA VAL A 42 8.67 -0.90 -1.40
C VAL A 42 9.75 -0.43 -2.38
N GLY A 43 9.69 -0.88 -3.63
CA GLY A 43 10.60 -0.45 -4.70
C GLY A 43 10.53 1.06 -4.93
N THR A 44 9.33 1.61 -5.06
CA THR A 44 9.08 3.05 -5.20
C THR A 44 9.65 3.84 -4.03
N ILE A 45 9.34 3.43 -2.79
CA ILE A 45 9.87 4.09 -1.59
C ILE A 45 11.39 4.09 -1.62
N ARG A 46 12.03 2.92 -1.79
CA ARG A 46 13.49 2.80 -1.78
C ARG A 46 14.17 3.60 -2.88
N LYS A 47 13.56 3.69 -4.06
CA LYS A 47 14.10 4.40 -5.22
C LYS A 47 14.11 5.91 -5.02
N HIS A 48 13.05 6.46 -4.42
CA HIS A 48 12.83 7.91 -4.33
C HIS A 48 13.18 8.50 -2.96
N TRP A 49 13.39 7.67 -1.92
CA TRP A 49 13.71 8.15 -0.58
C TRP A 49 15.07 8.86 -0.49
N LYS A 50 15.07 10.10 0.01
CA LYS A 50 16.27 10.90 0.25
C LYS A 50 16.23 11.60 1.60
N GLY A 51 17.34 11.56 2.34
CA GLY A 51 17.46 12.20 3.65
C GLY A 51 16.63 11.52 4.75
N LEU A 52 16.39 12.24 5.85
CA LEU A 52 15.74 11.68 7.05
C LEU A 52 14.22 11.48 6.88
N SER A 53 13.56 12.38 6.15
CA SER A 53 12.11 12.39 5.94
C SER A 53 11.67 11.92 4.55
N GLY A 54 12.63 11.47 3.72
CA GLY A 54 12.38 10.99 2.36
C GLY A 54 12.31 12.09 1.29
N GLY A 55 12.01 13.34 1.66
CA GLY A 55 11.82 14.45 0.73
C GLY A 55 10.47 14.41 -0.02
N GLU A 56 10.12 15.47 -0.74
CA GLU A 56 8.79 15.58 -1.40
C GLU A 56 8.58 14.54 -2.50
N GLU A 57 9.66 14.14 -3.19
CA GLU A 57 9.60 13.21 -4.32
C GLU A 57 8.97 11.88 -3.93
N VAL A 58 9.44 11.23 -2.86
CA VAL A 58 8.89 9.93 -2.44
C VAL A 58 7.42 10.01 -2.03
N TRP A 59 7.00 11.11 -1.41
CA TRP A 59 5.61 11.27 -1.00
C TRP A 59 4.67 11.46 -2.19
N ARG A 60 5.11 12.17 -3.23
CA ARG A 60 4.34 12.27 -4.49
C ARG A 60 4.17 10.90 -5.15
N GLU A 61 5.25 10.12 -5.27
CA GLU A 61 5.19 8.80 -5.89
C GLU A 61 4.31 7.81 -5.09
N ILE A 62 4.32 7.90 -3.74
CA ILE A 62 3.42 7.12 -2.88
C ILE A 62 1.95 7.52 -3.13
N ASP A 63 1.64 8.82 -3.20
CA ASP A 63 0.28 9.29 -3.45
C ASP A 63 -0.22 8.89 -4.84
N GLU A 64 0.64 8.94 -5.86
CA GLU A 64 0.34 8.46 -7.22
C GLU A 64 0.09 6.94 -7.25
N PHE A 65 0.91 6.15 -6.56
CA PHE A 65 0.72 4.71 -6.43
C PHE A 65 -0.67 4.37 -5.86
N PHE A 66 -1.08 5.01 -4.76
CA PHE A 66 -2.40 4.76 -4.16
C PHE A 66 -3.56 5.30 -5.00
N THR A 67 -3.34 6.39 -5.73
CA THR A 67 -4.33 6.90 -6.71
C THR A 67 -4.54 5.87 -7.83
N GLY A 68 -3.47 5.24 -8.32
CA GLY A 68 -3.54 4.17 -9.31
C GLY A 68 -4.35 2.97 -8.83
N LEU A 69 -4.17 2.55 -7.57
CA LEU A 69 -4.95 1.44 -6.98
C LEU A 69 -6.44 1.76 -6.80
N THR A 70 -6.81 3.02 -6.64
CA THR A 70 -8.21 3.43 -6.44
C THR A 70 -9.00 3.46 -7.76
N ASN A 71 -8.30 3.64 -8.88
CA ASN A 71 -8.90 3.75 -10.22
C ASN A 71 -8.86 2.43 -11.01
N ALA A 72 -8.34 1.36 -10.43
CA ALA A 72 -8.27 0.01 -11.02
C ALA A 72 -9.55 -0.78 -10.73
#